data_AF-A0A7X4DXU6-F1
#
_entry.id   AF-A0A7X4DXU6-F1
#
_cell.length_a   1.000
_cell.length_b   1.000
_cell.length_c   1.000
_cell.angle_alpha   90.00
_cell.angle_beta   90.00
_cell.angle_gamma   90.00
#
_symmetry.space_group_name_H-M   'P 1'
#
loop_
_entity.id
_entity.type
_entity.pdbx_description
1 polymer ?
#
loop_
_entity_poly.entity_id
_entity_poly.type
_entity_poly.pdbx_seq_one_letter_code
_entity_poly.pdbx_strand_id
1 'polypeptide(L)' 'MRDLPPAVTPRYLSFPQAGQYLGVSRITIHRMVKIGTLPVVELPASGDKRPVRRIDREALDKALAQSA' A
#
# COMPACT_ATOMS: atom_id res chain seq x y z
N MET A 1 30.21 -7.33 -7.75
CA MET A 1 28.79 -6.93 -7.74
C MET A 1 28.13 -7.65 -6.59
N ARG A 2 27.51 -6.95 -5.63
CA ARG A 2 26.68 -7.62 -4.63
C ARG A 2 25.34 -7.88 -5.30
N ASP A 3 24.97 -9.15 -5.46
CA ASP A 3 23.59 -9.52 -5.75
C ASP A 3 22.71 -8.95 -4.65
N LEU A 4 21.94 -7.91 -4.99
CA LEU A 4 20.85 -7.48 -4.14
C LEU A 4 19.79 -8.57 -4.23
N PRO A 5 19.31 -9.14 -3.10
CA PRO A 5 18.20 -10.07 -3.16
C PRO A 5 17.06 -9.41 -3.93
N PRO A 6 16.29 -10.16 -4.73
CA PRO A 6 15.15 -9.60 -5.44
C PRO A 6 14.31 -8.84 -4.43
N ALA A 7 14.07 -7.55 -4.69
CA ALA A 7 13.35 -6.69 -3.77
C ALA A 7 11.95 -7.27 -3.58
N VAL A 8 11.77 -8.08 -2.54
CA VAL A 8 10.50 -8.72 -2.23
C VAL A 8 9.56 -7.58 -1.85
N THR A 9 8.74 -7.17 -2.83
CA THR A 9 7.75 -6.14 -2.59
C THR A 9 6.66 -6.78 -1.74
N PRO A 10 6.42 -6.30 -0.51
CA PRO A 10 5.47 -6.92 0.40
C PRO A 10 4.05 -6.83 -0.16
N ARG A 11 3.23 -7.85 0.13
CA ARG A 11 1.81 -7.88 -0.26
C ARG A 11 1.04 -6.68 0.30
N TYR A 12 1.37 -6.27 1.53
CA TYR A 12 0.74 -5.14 2.22
C TYR A 12 1.70 -3.96 2.30
N LEU A 13 1.34 -2.88 1.63
CA LEU A 13 2.13 -1.65 1.60
C LEU A 13 1.70 -0.71 2.74
N SER A 14 2.68 -0.14 3.44
CA SER A 14 2.44 1.09 4.20
C SER A 14 2.16 2.25 3.24
N PHE A 15 1.59 3.35 3.74
CA PHE A 15 1.33 4.52 2.87
C PHE A 15 2.59 5.13 2.24
N PRO A 16 3.75 5.22 2.93
CA PRO A 16 5.00 5.63 2.28
C PRO A 16 5.41 4.68 1.16
N GLN A 17 5.30 3.36 1.37
CA GLN A 17 5.64 2.36 0.35
C GLN A 17 4.69 2.41 -0.84
N ALA A 18 3.39 2.62 -0.61
CA ALA A 18 2.41 2.79 -1.69
C ALA A 18 2.68 4.07 -2.50
N GLY A 19 3.14 5.14 -1.85
CA GLY A 19 3.58 6.35 -2.54
C GLY A 19 4.78 6.10 -3.45
N GLN A 20 5.79 5.38 -2.96
CA GLN A 20 6.94 4.96 -3.77
C GLN A 20 6.53 4.05 -4.93
N TYR A 21 5.60 3.12 -4.69
CA TYR A 21 5.11 2.17 -5.69
C TYR A 21 4.35 2.87 -6.83
N LEU A 22 3.48 3.83 -6.50
CA LEU A 22 2.68 4.57 -7.47
C LEU A 22 3.38 5.81 -8.04
N GLY A 23 4.57 6.17 -7.54
CA GLY A 23 5.26 7.40 -7.92
C GLY A 23 4.57 8.68 -7.46
N VAL A 24 3.82 8.64 -6.35
CA VAL A 24 3.07 9.80 -5.82
C VAL A 24 3.44 10.11 -4.38
N SER A 25 3.15 11.34 -3.93
CA SER A 25 3.42 11.74 -2.56
C SER A 25 2.56 10.95 -1.55
N ARG A 26 3.08 10.77 -0.33
CA ARG A 26 2.31 10.21 0.80
C ARG A 26 1.02 10.99 1.06
N ILE A 27 1.01 12.30 0.82
CA ILE A 27 -0.18 13.15 1.00
C ILE A 27 -1.26 12.76 -0.02
N THR A 28 -0.86 12.52 -1.27
CA THR A 28 -1.74 12.03 -2.33
C THR A 28 -2.36 10.69 -1.95
N ILE A 29 -1.56 9.75 -1.44
CA ILE A 29 -2.07 8.46 -0.94
C ILE A 29 -3.13 8.67 0.15
N HIS A 30 -2.85 9.50 1.15
CA HIS A 30 -3.82 9.81 2.21
C HIS A 30 -5.12 10.39 1.67
N ARG A 31 -5.04 11.30 0.69
CA ARG A 31 -6.22 11.86 0.02
C ARG A 31 -7.01 10.79 -0.73
N MET A 32 -6.34 9.94 -1.50
CA MET A 32 -6.97 8.85 -2.26
C MET A 32 -7.63 7.81 -1.35
N VAL A 33 -7.02 7.53 -0.19
CA VAL A 33 -7.64 6.69 0.86
C VAL A 33 -8.88 7.37 1.44
N LYS A 34 -8.81 8.67 1.73
CA LYS A 34 -9.94 9.43 2.30
C LYS A 34 -11.16 9.46 1.38
N ILE A 35 -10.95 9.55 0.07
CA ILE A 35 -12.03 9.54 -0.93
C ILE A 35 -12.46 8.13 -1.35
N GLY A 36 -11.83 7.07 -0.83
CA GLY A 36 -12.22 5.68 -1.06
C GLY A 36 -11.68 5.03 -2.34
N THR A 37 -10.77 5.68 -3.07
CA THR A 37 -10.18 5.15 -4.32
C THR A 37 -9.15 4.03 -4.13
N LEU A 38 -8.58 3.87 -2.94
CA LEU A 38 -7.52 2.88 -2.69
C LEU A 38 -8.04 1.73 -1.80
N PRO A 39 -7.68 0.48 -2.12
CA PRO A 39 -8.06 -0.69 -1.32
C PRO A 39 -7.21 -0.74 -0.04
N VAL A 40 -7.80 -0.31 1.08
CA VAL A 40 -7.16 -0.32 2.40
C VAL A 40 -7.71 -1.47 3.24
N VAL A 41 -6.79 -2.22 3.85
CA VAL A 41 -7.07 -3.30 4.79
C VAL A 41 -6.61 -2.87 6.18
N GLU A 42 -7.45 -3.11 7.18
CA GLU A 42 -7.09 -2.98 8.59
C GLU A 42 -6.53 -4.30 9.07
N LEU A 43 -5.25 -4.32 9.43
CA LEU A 43 -4.62 -5.48 10.02
C LEU A 43 -4.78 -5.41 11.55
N PRO A 44 -5.25 -6.48 12.21
CA PRO A 44 -5.27 -6.54 13.65
C PRO A 44 -3.84 -6.41 14.16
N ALA A 45 -3.64 -5.55 15.16
CA ALA A 45 -2.37 -5.49 15.85
C ALA A 45 -2.39 -6.46 17.03
N SER A 46 -1.21 -7.01 17.37
CA SER A 46 -1.09 -7.94 18.50
C SER A 46 -1.24 -7.19 19.83
N GLY A 47 -2.11 -7.69 20.71
CA GLY A 47 -2.38 -7.11 22.05
C GLY A 47 -3.23 -5.83 22.01
N ASP A 48 -3.00 -4.92 22.95
CA ASP A 48 -3.72 -3.63 23.08
C ASP A 48 -3.36 -2.57 22.02
N LYS A 49 -2.66 -2.98 20.94
CA LYS A 49 -2.22 -2.05 19.91
C LYS A 49 -3.38 -1.72 18.98
N ARG A 50 -3.39 -0.47 18.50
CA ARG A 50 -4.36 -0.02 17.50
C ARG A 50 -4.15 -0.77 16.17
N PRO A 51 -5.23 -1.13 15.46
CA PRO A 51 -5.12 -1.76 14.15
C PRO A 51 -4.35 -0.86 13.17
N VAL A 52 -3.59 -1.48 12.27
CA VAL A 52 -2.74 -0.76 11.32
C VAL A 52 -3.34 -0.85 9.93
N ARG A 53 -3.59 0.32 9.33
CA ARG A 53 -4.06 0.43 7.95
C ARG A 53 -2.93 0.17 6.96
N ARG A 54 -3.17 -0.74 6.02
CA ARG A 54 -2.24 -1.09 4.92
C ARG A 54 -2.99 -1.10 3.60
N ILE A 55 -2.26 -0.98 2.50
CA ILE A 55 -2.81 -1.07 1.15
C ILE A 55 -2.43 -2.45 0.59
N ASP A 56 -3.42 -3.23 0.15
CA ASP A 56 -3.15 -4.51 -0.53
C ASP A 56 -2.68 -4.22 -1.95
N ARG A 57 -1.45 -4.65 -2.27
CA ARG A 57 -0.83 -4.43 -3.58
C ARG A 57 -1.60 -5.12 -4.70
N GLU A 58 -2.06 -6.35 -4.49
CA GLU A 58 -2.75 -7.11 -5.55
C GLU A 58 -4.10 -6.46 -5.88
N ALA A 59 -4.81 -5.99 -4.86
CA ALA A 59 -6.06 -5.25 -5.07
C ALA A 59 -5.81 -3.90 -5.76
N LEU A 60 -4.70 -3.23 -5.43
CA LEU A 60 -4.29 -1.98 -6.06
C LEU A 60 -3.98 -2.17 -7.55
N ASP A 61 -3.20 -3.20 -7.90
CA ASP A 61 -2.86 -3.50 -9.29
C ASP A 61 -4.12 -3.82 -10.11
N LYS A 62 -5.08 -4.55 -9.53
CA LYS A 62 -6.39 -4.82 -10.17
C LYS A 62 -7.19 -3.53 -10.39
N ALA A 63 -7.23 -2.64 -9.40
CA ALA A 63 -7.95 -1.37 -9.53
C ALA A 63 -7.34 -0.47 -10.62
N LEU A 64 -6.02 -0.47 -10.77
CA LEU A 64 -5.32 0.24 -11.85
C LEU A 64 -5.62 -0.38 -13.21
N ALA A 65 -5.58 -1.70 -13.33
CA ALA A 65 -5.87 -2.41 -14.57
C ALA A 65 -7.31 -2.23 -15.06
N GLN A 66 -8.26 -1.97 -14.16
CA GLN A 66 -9.67 -1.69 -14.49
C GLN A 66 -9.91 -0.24 -14.93
N SER A 67 -8.95 0.66 -14.70
CA SER A 67 -9.08 2.09 -14.98
C SER A 67 -8.36 2.52 -16.28
N ALA A 68 -7.75 1.58 -17.00
CA ALA A 68 -7.03 1.77 -18.26
C ALA A 68 -7.86 1.24 -19.44
#